data_AF-A0A661XCC8-F1
#
_entry.id   AF-A0A661XCC8-F1
#
_cell.length_a   1.000
_cell.length_b   1.000
_cell.length_c   1.000
_cell.angle_alpha   90.00
_cell.angle_beta   90.00
_cell.angle_gamma   90.00
#
_symmetry.space_group_name_H-M   'P 1'
#
loop_
_entity.id
_entity.type
_entity.pdbx_description
1 polymer ?
#
loop_
_entity_poly.entity_id
_entity_poly.type
_entity_poly.pdbx_seq_one_letter_code
_entity_poly.pdbx_strand_id
1 'polypeptide(L)'
;MKRFLYFFIITGVIVYLSLIWEAVEVLNFGYKLRKLRKEIKFLKKENALLKCEYIEITKPDVVENIAFKYLDMVYPRDRIYLSLKKW
;
A
#
# COMPACT_ATOMS: atom_id res chain seq x y z
N MET A 1 -51.34 14.43 30.85
CA MET A 1 -50.72 15.22 29.75
C MET A 1 -49.22 15.45 29.90
N LYS A 2 -48.71 16.06 31.00
CA LYS A 2 -47.27 16.41 31.13
C LYS A 2 -46.31 15.21 30.96
N ARG A 3 -46.65 14.04 31.52
CA ARG A 3 -45.87 12.79 31.34
C ARG A 3 -45.72 12.34 29.88
N PHE A 4 -46.78 12.46 29.08
CA PHE A 4 -46.72 12.15 27.65
C PHE A 4 -45.85 13.15 26.90
N LEU A 5 -45.92 14.44 27.25
CA LEU A 5 -45.05 15.47 26.68
C LEU A 5 -43.56 15.17 26.93
N TYR A 6 -43.20 14.80 28.16
CA TYR A 6 -41.82 14.41 28.48
C TYR A 6 -41.37 13.18 27.70
N PHE A 7 -42.25 12.19 27.53
CA PHE A 7 -41.95 11.01 26.72
C PHE A 7 -41.66 11.38 25.25
N PHE A 8 -42.47 12.26 24.65
CA PHE A 8 -42.22 12.75 23.29
C PHE A 8 -40.93 13.55 23.15
N ILE A 9 -40.59 14.37 24.16
CA ILE A 9 -39.33 15.12 24.16
C ILE A 9 -38.14 14.17 24.24
N ILE A 10 -38.16 13.19 25.16
CA ILE A 10 -37.07 12.23 25.33
C ILE A 10 -36.87 11.40 24.07
N THR A 11 -37.95 10.88 23.49
CA THR A 11 -37.88 10.10 22.25
C THR A 11 -37.36 10.94 21.09
N GLY A 12 -37.81 12.19 20.96
CA GLY A 12 -37.27 13.13 19.97
C GLY A 12 -35.77 13.38 20.13
N VAL A 13 -35.29 13.55 21.36
CA VAL A 13 -33.86 13.74 21.65
C VAL A 13 -33.05 12.50 21.30
N ILE A 14 -33.56 11.30 21.62
CA ILE A 14 -32.88 10.04 21.29
C ILE A 14 -32.75 9.91 19.77
N VAL A 15 -33.83 10.10 19.01
CA VAL A 15 -33.80 10.04 17.54
C VAL A 15 -32.83 11.06 16.96
N TYR A 16 -32.84 12.29 17.47
CA TYR A 16 -31.93 13.33 17.01
C TYR A 16 -30.45 12.98 17.26
N LEU A 17 -30.13 12.43 18.43
CA LEU A 17 -28.77 11.98 18.74
C LEU A 17 -28.34 10.80 17.87
N SER A 18 -29.24 9.86 17.57
CA SER A 18 -28.96 8.75 16.64
C SER A 18 -28.61 9.24 15.24
N LEU A 19 -29.32 10.24 14.72
CA LEU A 19 -29.02 10.83 13.40
C LEU A 19 -27.66 11.54 13.37
N ILE A 20 -27.29 12.25 14.45
CA ILE A 20 -25.96 12.86 14.57
C ILE A 20 -24.89 11.78 14.56
N TRP A 21 -25.12 10.67 15.26
CA TRP A 21 -24.16 9.57 15.33
C TRP A 21 -23.87 8.98 13.95
N GLU A 22 -24.92 8.68 13.17
CA GLU A 22 -24.76 8.21 11.79
C GLU A 22 -23.97 9.20 10.92
N ALA A 23 -24.27 10.49 11.02
CA ALA A 23 -23.55 11.52 10.27
C ALA A 23 -22.06 11.58 10.63
N VAL A 24 -21.72 11.48 11.92
CA VAL A 24 -20.34 11.43 12.40
C VAL A 24 -19.64 10.16 11.90
N GLU A 25 -20.34 9.03 11.89
CA GLU A 25 -19.79 7.76 11.45
C GLU A 25 -19.45 7.79 9.95
N VAL A 26 -20.35 8.32 9.12
CA VAL A 26 -20.11 8.54 7.69
C VAL A 26 -18.89 9.44 7.44
N LEU A 27 -18.75 10.53 8.20
CA LEU A 27 -17.57 11.40 8.10
C LEU A 27 -16.29 10.66 8.47
N ASN A 28 -16.30 9.90 9.57
CA ASN A 28 -15.17 9.10 10.01
C ASN A 28 -14.76 8.06 8.96
N PHE A 29 -15.73 7.39 8.32
CA PHE A 29 -15.46 6.49 7.20
C PHE A 29 -14.82 7.23 6.02
N GLY A 30 -15.32 8.43 5.67
CA GLY A 30 -14.74 9.27 4.64
C GLY A 30 -13.27 9.64 4.91
N TYR A 31 -12.94 10.00 6.16
CA TYR A 31 -11.56 10.28 6.55
C TYR A 31 -10.67 9.03 6.49
N LYS A 32 -11.15 7.89 7.00
CA LYS A 32 -10.41 6.61 6.92
C LYS A 32 -10.14 6.23 5.46
N LEU A 33 -11.14 6.31 4.59
CA LEU A 33 -10.99 6.05 3.15
C LEU A 33 -9.97 6.98 2.50
N ARG A 34 -9.99 8.27 2.84
CA ARG A 34 -9.03 9.23 2.32
C ARG A 34 -7.60 8.90 2.78
N LYS A 35 -7.41 8.49 4.03
CA LYS A 35 -6.12 8.05 4.57
C LYS A 35 -5.61 6.81 3.83
N LEU A 36 -6.45 5.77 3.73
CA LEU A 36 -6.14 4.53 3.01
C LEU A 36 -5.77 4.80 1.54
N ARG A 37 -6.49 5.68 0.85
CA ARG A 37 -6.16 6.04 -0.55
C ARG A 37 -4.80 6.71 -0.67
N LYS A 38 -4.43 7.59 0.27
CA LYS A 38 -3.10 8.22 0.29
C LYS A 38 -2.00 7.18 0.51
N GLU A 39 -2.21 6.27 1.45
CA GLU A 39 -1.27 5.19 1.77
C GLU A 39 -1.06 4.25 0.58
N ILE A 40 -2.14 3.83 -0.10
CA ILE A 40 -2.04 3.04 -1.33
C ILE A 40 -1.24 3.79 -2.41
N LYS A 41 -1.49 5.09 -2.60
CA LYS A 41 -0.76 5.88 -3.59
C LYS A 41 0.73 5.97 -3.25
N PHE A 42 1.06 6.15 -1.98
CA PHE A 42 2.43 6.19 -1.49
C PHE A 42 3.13 4.85 -1.74
N LEU A 43 2.56 3.74 -1.27
CA LEU A 43 3.11 2.40 -1.44
C LEU A 43 3.26 2.01 -2.92
N LYS A 44 2.32 2.40 -3.79
CA LYS A 44 2.47 2.18 -5.24
C LYS A 44 3.66 2.91 -5.82
N LYS A 45 3.89 4.16 -5.40
CA LYS A 45 5.04 4.95 -5.86
C LYS A 45 6.35 4.34 -5.36
N GLU A 46 6.39 3.97 -4.08
CA GLU A 46 7.56 3.34 -3.46
C GLU A 46 7.90 2.01 -4.12
N ASN A 47 6.91 1.15 -4.35
CA ASN A 47 7.11 -0.12 -5.04
C ASN A 47 7.62 0.07 -6.48
N ALA A 48 7.12 1.08 -7.20
CA ALA A 48 7.64 1.41 -8.52
C ALA A 48 9.12 1.83 -8.48
N LEU A 49 9.52 2.65 -7.50
CA LEU A 49 10.91 3.06 -7.31
C LEU A 49 11.80 1.87 -6.97
N LEU A 50 11.41 1.05 -6.00
CA LEU A 50 12.14 -0.15 -5.59
C LEU A 50 12.31 -1.15 -6.74
N LYS A 51 11.30 -1.28 -7.62
CA LYS A 51 11.42 -2.11 -8.83
C LYS A 51 12.46 -1.56 -9.80
N CYS A 52 12.49 -0.24 -9.99
CA CYS A 52 13.51 0.38 -10.82
C CYS A 52 14.92 0.16 -10.25
N GLU A 53 15.11 0.39 -8.94
CA GLU A 53 16.38 0.15 -8.24
C GLU A 53 16.79 -1.32 -8.33
N TYR A 54 15.85 -2.25 -8.11
CA TYR A 54 16.10 -3.67 -8.24
C TYR A 54 16.58 -4.02 -9.65
N ILE A 55 15.88 -3.54 -10.69
CA ILE A 55 16.30 -3.78 -12.08
C ILE A 55 17.70 -3.23 -12.31
N GLU A 56 17.99 -2.03 -11.82
CA GLU A 56 19.30 -1.40 -11.99
C GLU A 56 20.44 -2.19 -11.33
N ILE A 57 20.22 -2.68 -10.11
CA ILE A 57 21.22 -3.46 -9.35
C ILE A 57 21.37 -4.87 -9.93
N THR A 58 20.29 -5.46 -10.46
CA THR A 58 20.29 -6.80 -11.05
C THR A 58 20.66 -6.85 -12.53
N LYS A 59 21.00 -5.70 -13.14
CA LYS A 59 21.53 -5.68 -14.52
C LYS A 59 22.72 -6.64 -14.61
N PRO A 60 22.78 -7.51 -15.63
CA PRO A 60 23.87 -8.46 -15.81
C PRO A 60 25.24 -7.81 -15.70
N ASP A 61 25.43 -6.65 -16.34
CA ASP A 61 26.69 -5.91 -16.32
C ASP A 61 27.11 -5.47 -14.90
N VAL A 62 26.14 -5.11 -14.06
CA VAL A 62 26.39 -4.69 -12.67
C VAL A 62 26.73 -5.92 -11.82
N VAL A 63 25.97 -7.00 -11.98
CA VAL A 63 26.20 -8.27 -11.28
C VAL A 63 27.55 -8.87 -11.66
N GLU A 64 27.89 -8.90 -12.94
CA GLU A 64 29.18 -9.36 -13.45
C GLU A 64 30.32 -8.49 -12.92
N ASN A 65 30.20 -7.16 -12.97
CA ASN A 65 31.21 -6.28 -12.39
C ASN A 65 31.44 -6.52 -10.89
N ILE A 66 30.37 -6.78 -10.13
CA ILE A 66 30.51 -7.10 -8.71
C ILE A 66 31.19 -8.46 -8.52
N ALA A 67 30.82 -9.47 -9.31
CA ALA A 67 31.41 -10.80 -9.29
C ALA A 67 32.91 -10.78 -9.61
N PHE A 68 33.31 -10.03 -10.63
CA PHE A 68 34.72 -9.88 -11.02
C PHE A 68 35.53 -9.06 -10.01
N LYS A 69 34.96 -7.96 -9.50
CA LYS A 69 35.71 -6.98 -8.71
C LYS A 69 35.80 -7.33 -7.22
N TYR A 70 34.80 -8.01 -6.68
CA TYR A 70 34.70 -8.25 -5.23
C TYR A 70 34.65 -9.73 -4.85
N LEU A 71 34.36 -10.64 -5.79
CA LEU A 71 34.22 -12.07 -5.52
C LEU A 71 35.29 -12.93 -6.22
N ASP A 72 36.30 -12.31 -6.84
CA ASP A 72 37.38 -12.96 -7.60
C ASP A 72 36.89 -14.04 -8.58
N MET A 73 35.65 -13.89 -9.09
CA MET A 73 35.12 -14.79 -10.09
C MET A 73 35.83 -14.56 -11.42
N VAL A 74 36.07 -15.61 -12.20
CA VAL A 74 36.74 -15.53 -13.50
C VAL A 74 35.82 -16.09 -14.58
N TYR A 75 35.75 -15.40 -15.72
CA TYR A 75 34.90 -15.84 -16.83
C TYR A 75 35.43 -17.20 -17.33
N PRO A 76 34.59 -18.25 -17.41
CA PRO A 76 35.03 -19.53 -17.93
C PRO A 76 35.47 -19.34 -19.39
N ARG A 77 36.74 -19.67 -19.68
CA ARG A 77 37.36 -19.46 -21.01
C ARG A 77 36.84 -20.38 -22.10
N ASP A 78 36.09 -21.41 -21.73
CA ASP A 78 35.54 -22.38 -22.67
C ASP A 78 34.02 -22.22 -22.78
N ARG A 79 33.56 -22.02 -24.02
CA ARG A 79 32.16 -21.82 -24.40
C ARG A 79 31.28 -22.99 -23.95
N ILE A 80 30.78 -22.92 -22.72
CA ILE A 80 29.59 -23.67 -22.33
C ILE A 80 28.44 -22.68 -22.44
N TYR A 81 27.88 -22.56 -23.65
CA TYR A 81 26.56 -21.99 -23.87
C TYR A 81 25.54 -22.92 -23.21
N LEU A 82 25.36 -22.80 -21.90
CA LEU A 82 24.22 -23.40 -21.22
C LEU A 82 22.97 -22.65 -21.68
N SER A 83 22.19 -23.36 -22.47
CA SER A 83 20.88 -22.98 -22.94
C SER A 83 19.98 -22.50 -21.78
N LEU A 84 19.83 -21.20 -21.59
CA LEU A 84 18.66 -20.66 -20.93
C LEU A 84 17.52 -20.62 -21.96
N LYS A 85 17.00 -21.81 -22.25
CA LYS A 85 15.80 -22.04 -23.04
C LYS A 85 14.59 -21.78 -22.14
N LYS A 86 13.84 -20.73 -22.48
CA LYS A 86 12.39 -20.48 -22.25
C LYS A 86 11.80 -21.04 -20.96
N TRP A 87 11.38 -20.17 -20.05
CA TRP A 87 10.00 -20.07 -19.51
C TRP A 87 9.70 -18.61 -19.18
#